data_AF-A0A0N5AT23-F1
#
_entry.id   AF-A0A0N5AT23-F1
#
_cell.length_a   1.000
_cell.length_b   1.000
_cell.length_c   1.000
_cell.angle_alpha   90.00
_cell.angle_beta   90.00
_cell.angle_gamma   90.00
#
_symmetry.space_group_name_H-M   'P 1'
#
loop_
_entity.id
_entity.type
_entity.pdbx_description
1 polymer ?
#
loop_
_entity_poly.entity_id
_entity_poly.type
_entity_poly.pdbx_seq_one_letter_code
_entity_poly.pdbx_strand_id
1 'polypeptide(L)'
;LQLVIADLKSSKEDCKDDQGNVVDGAEYHWEVVERILFIYSKLNPGVKYGMNEIVGPLYYVFATDRDKDWAQYAEADTYYCFQILMSEIKDNFIKMLDNSNCGISWSMNQFCELLRGFDVELYNHLVVDLCIKPQFFAFRWISLLLSQEFSLPDVIIIWDSIFSSESRIKFLHFVCIAMMEREREELLNGDFSSCLRLLQNIPEKNVYELLRVAFDIRDGNYKLPLSNSVDDGSRKFKFDSANRFAAAFANSFRNLTKK
;
A
#
# COMPACT_ATOMS: atom_id res chain seq x y z
N LEU A 1 -1.42 8.93 -10.56
CA LEU A 1 -1.74 9.60 -11.87
C LEU A 1 -0.54 9.59 -12.81
N GLN A 2 0.66 10.00 -12.38
CA GLN A 2 1.86 9.92 -13.23
C GLN A 2 2.20 8.48 -13.66
N LEU A 3 2.02 7.50 -12.78
CA LEU A 3 2.25 6.07 -13.07
C LEU A 3 1.31 5.54 -14.17
N VAL A 4 0.00 5.78 -14.01
CA VAL A 4 -1.04 5.36 -14.96
C VAL A 4 -0.93 6.09 -16.30
N ILE A 5 -0.66 7.40 -16.26
CA ILE A 5 -0.56 8.21 -17.47
C ILE A 5 0.70 7.86 -18.27
N ALA A 6 1.81 7.48 -17.63
CA ALA A 6 3.04 7.12 -18.35
C ALA A 6 2.86 5.84 -19.18
N ASP A 7 2.26 4.80 -18.59
CA ASP A 7 2.06 3.51 -19.28
C ASP A 7 0.85 3.51 -20.22
N LEU A 8 -0.25 4.18 -19.88
CA LEU A 8 -1.46 4.22 -20.72
C LEU A 8 -1.38 5.25 -21.87
N LYS A 9 -0.34 6.10 -21.92
CA LYS A 9 -0.05 6.97 -23.06
C LYS A 9 0.26 6.21 -24.36
N SER A 10 0.46 4.89 -24.28
CA SER A 10 0.62 3.99 -25.44
C SER A 10 -0.69 3.71 -26.20
N SER A 11 -1.87 4.03 -25.65
CA SER A 11 -3.18 3.68 -26.23
C SER A 11 -3.60 4.50 -27.48
N LYS A 12 -2.66 5.11 -28.20
CA LYS A 12 -2.94 5.64 -29.56
C LYS A 12 -2.97 4.55 -30.63
N GLU A 13 -2.55 3.32 -30.32
CA GLU A 13 -2.57 2.21 -31.28
C GLU A 13 -3.85 1.38 -31.25
N ASP A 14 -4.57 1.31 -30.11
CA ASP A 14 -5.84 0.57 -30.02
C ASP A 14 -7.05 1.35 -30.56
N CYS A 15 -6.87 2.64 -30.90
CA CYS A 15 -7.92 3.53 -31.42
C CYS A 15 -7.65 3.96 -32.87
N LYS A 16 -7.04 3.09 -33.67
CA LYS A 16 -6.91 3.28 -35.13
C LYS A 16 -7.74 2.22 -35.84
N ASP A 17 -8.59 2.65 -36.77
CA ASP A 17 -9.19 1.73 -37.73
C ASP A 17 -8.10 1.14 -38.65
N ASP A 18 -8.44 0.12 -39.46
CA ASP A 18 -7.52 -0.50 -40.44
C ASP A 18 -6.92 0.51 -41.44
N GLN A 19 -7.37 1.77 -41.43
CA GLN A 19 -6.90 2.88 -42.27
C GLN A 19 -6.08 3.94 -41.51
N GLY A 20 -5.86 3.78 -40.20
CA GLY A 20 -5.02 4.66 -39.39
C GLY A 20 -5.68 5.95 -38.89
N ASN A 21 -7.01 6.07 -39.00
CA ASN A 21 -7.76 7.21 -38.47
C ASN A 21 -8.08 7.01 -36.98
N VAL A 22 -7.98 8.10 -36.20
CA VAL A 22 -8.43 8.12 -34.80
C VAL A 22 -9.94 7.89 -34.77
N VAL A 23 -10.40 6.84 -34.10
CA VAL A 23 -11.82 6.55 -33.92
C VAL A 23 -12.49 7.72 -33.18
N ASP A 24 -13.45 8.38 -33.82
CA ASP A 24 -14.24 9.46 -33.21
C ASP A 24 -15.06 8.88 -32.04
N GLY A 25 -14.82 9.38 -30.82
CA GLY A 25 -15.39 8.84 -29.57
C GLY A 25 -14.45 7.98 -28.72
N ALA A 26 -13.15 7.91 -29.04
CA ALA A 26 -12.16 7.28 -28.17
C ALA A 26 -12.00 8.07 -26.86
N GLU A 27 -12.47 7.51 -25.73
CA GLU A 27 -12.26 8.07 -24.41
C GLU A 27 -10.83 7.82 -23.93
N TYR A 28 -10.22 8.83 -23.32
CA TYR A 28 -8.91 8.65 -22.72
C TYR A 28 -9.03 8.03 -21.33
N HIS A 29 -8.14 7.08 -21.01
CA HIS A 29 -8.07 6.45 -19.69
C HIS A 29 -8.00 7.44 -18.51
N TRP A 30 -7.38 8.62 -18.69
CA TRP A 30 -7.32 9.63 -17.63
C TRP A 30 -8.68 10.30 -17.37
N GLU A 31 -9.54 10.42 -18.39
CA GLU A 31 -10.91 10.94 -18.25
C GLU A 31 -11.77 9.98 -17.43
N VAL A 32 -11.61 8.67 -17.67
CA VAL A 32 -12.27 7.61 -16.90
C VAL A 32 -11.87 7.69 -15.43
N VAL A 33 -10.57 7.76 -15.15
CA VAL A 33 -10.05 7.87 -13.77
C VAL A 33 -10.52 9.16 -13.10
N GLU A 34 -10.57 10.28 -13.82
CA GLU A 34 -11.09 11.55 -13.31
C GLU A 34 -12.56 11.43 -12.90
N ARG A 35 -13.41 10.80 -13.72
CA ARG A 35 -14.83 10.57 -13.38
C ARG A 35 -14.99 9.71 -12.13
N ILE A 36 -14.24 8.62 -12.02
CA ILE A 36 -14.25 7.73 -10.84
C ILE A 36 -13.94 8.54 -9.57
N LEU A 37 -12.85 9.31 -9.59
CA LEU A 37 -12.43 10.14 -8.46
C LEU A 37 -13.44 11.24 -8.15
N PHE A 38 -14.00 11.88 -9.18
CA PHE A 38 -15.01 12.91 -9.05
C PHE A 38 -16.27 12.37 -8.37
N ILE A 39 -16.83 11.26 -8.86
CA ILE A 39 -18.02 10.61 -8.29
C ILE A 39 -17.75 10.22 -6.83
N TYR A 40 -16.61 9.60 -6.55
CA TYR A 40 -16.24 9.21 -5.20
C TYR A 40 -16.15 10.42 -4.25
N SER A 41 -15.51 11.52 -4.68
CA SER A 41 -15.38 12.74 -3.87
C SER A 41 -16.72 13.39 -3.55
N LYS A 42 -17.69 13.33 -4.46
CA LYS A 42 -19.05 13.85 -4.25
C LYS A 42 -19.83 13.03 -3.24
N LEU A 43 -19.63 11.71 -3.23
CA LEU A 43 -20.29 10.80 -2.29
C LEU A 43 -19.60 10.78 -0.92
N ASN A 44 -18.33 11.19 -0.83
CA ASN A 44 -17.53 11.18 0.39
C ASN A 44 -16.91 12.58 0.66
N PRO A 45 -17.70 13.58 1.11
CA PRO A 45 -17.23 14.98 1.27
C PRO A 45 -16.09 15.18 2.30
N GLY A 46 -15.73 14.14 3.06
CA GLY A 46 -14.60 14.12 3.99
C GLY A 46 -13.26 13.72 3.37
N VAL A 47 -13.23 13.19 2.15
CA VAL A 47 -12.01 12.71 1.47
C VAL A 47 -11.71 13.62 0.28
N LYS A 48 -10.63 14.41 0.37
CA LYS A 48 -10.39 15.48 -0.60
C LYS A 48 -9.28 15.19 -1.61
N TYR A 49 -8.16 14.57 -1.22
CA TYR A 49 -6.98 14.42 -2.08
C TYR A 49 -6.14 13.17 -1.73
N GLY A 50 -5.33 12.68 -2.69
CA GLY A 50 -4.34 11.60 -2.49
C GLY A 50 -4.75 10.19 -2.96
N MET A 51 -6.02 10.00 -3.35
CA MET A 51 -6.53 8.69 -3.77
C MET A 51 -6.18 8.30 -5.21
N ASN A 52 -5.66 9.25 -5.98
CA ASN A 52 -5.31 9.10 -7.39
C ASN A 52 -4.15 8.12 -7.61
N GLU A 53 -3.36 7.81 -6.57
CA GLU A 53 -2.32 6.77 -6.62
C GLU A 53 -2.84 5.39 -6.21
N ILE A 54 -4.08 5.31 -5.68
CA ILE A 54 -4.73 4.04 -5.33
C ILE A 54 -5.65 3.58 -6.46
N VAL A 55 -6.43 4.50 -7.04
CA VAL A 55 -7.32 4.18 -8.17
C VAL A 55 -6.53 3.70 -9.39
N GLY A 56 -5.28 4.15 -9.53
CA GLY A 56 -4.48 3.90 -10.71
C GLY A 56 -4.16 2.43 -10.97
N PRO A 57 -3.51 1.73 -10.02
CA PRO A 57 -3.28 0.30 -10.14
C PRO A 57 -4.55 -0.52 -10.33
N LEU A 58 -5.65 -0.18 -9.63
CA LEU A 58 -6.94 -0.85 -9.82
C LEU A 58 -7.44 -0.71 -11.25
N TYR A 59 -7.47 0.53 -11.76
CA TYR A 59 -7.94 0.80 -13.10
C TYR A 59 -7.11 0.10 -14.16
N TYR A 60 -5.78 0.10 -14.00
CA TYR A 60 -4.88 -0.59 -14.92
C TYR A 60 -5.22 -2.08 -15.01
N VAL A 61 -5.41 -2.76 -13.88
CA VAL A 61 -5.72 -4.20 -13.86
C VAL A 61 -7.03 -4.50 -14.59
N PHE A 62 -8.08 -3.72 -14.36
CA PHE A 62 -9.37 -3.95 -15.03
C PHE A 62 -9.38 -3.53 -16.50
N ALA A 63 -8.67 -2.45 -16.85
CA ALA A 63 -8.61 -1.96 -18.23
C ALA A 63 -7.71 -2.83 -19.13
N THR A 64 -6.75 -3.55 -18.55
CA THR A 64 -5.84 -4.47 -19.26
C THR A 64 -6.26 -5.94 -19.18
N ASP A 65 -7.53 -6.19 -18.85
CA ASP A 65 -8.07 -7.56 -18.83
C ASP A 65 -7.89 -8.24 -20.21
N ARG A 66 -7.59 -9.53 -20.18
CA ARG A 66 -7.43 -10.35 -21.40
C ARG A 66 -8.74 -10.51 -22.14
N ASP A 67 -9.86 -10.49 -21.41
CA ASP A 67 -11.19 -10.59 -21.97
C ASP A 67 -11.77 -9.20 -22.23
N LYS A 68 -11.95 -8.86 -23.51
CA LYS A 68 -12.48 -7.56 -23.94
C LYS A 68 -13.91 -7.33 -23.45
N ASP A 69 -14.67 -8.41 -23.25
CA ASP A 69 -16.04 -8.30 -22.73
C ASP A 69 -16.04 -7.89 -21.25
N TRP A 70 -14.96 -8.12 -20.51
CA TRP A 70 -14.80 -7.68 -19.13
C TRP A 70 -14.16 -6.30 -19.06
N ALA A 71 -13.17 -6.03 -19.92
CA ALA A 71 -12.49 -4.74 -19.99
C ALA A 71 -13.46 -3.56 -20.25
N GLN A 72 -14.59 -3.78 -20.94
CA GLN A 72 -15.60 -2.74 -21.14
C GLN A 72 -16.26 -2.25 -19.83
N TYR A 73 -16.24 -3.06 -18.77
CA TYR A 73 -16.78 -2.74 -17.45
C TYR A 73 -15.73 -2.15 -16.50
N ALA A 74 -14.50 -1.93 -16.98
CA ALA A 74 -13.38 -1.52 -16.16
C ALA A 74 -13.66 -0.27 -15.31
N GLU A 75 -14.38 0.73 -15.81
CA GLU A 75 -14.75 1.92 -15.03
C GLU A 75 -15.61 1.57 -13.81
N ALA A 76 -16.66 0.77 -14.02
CA ALA A 76 -17.61 0.39 -12.98
C ALA A 76 -16.96 -0.52 -11.93
N ASP A 77 -16.19 -1.51 -12.39
CA ASP A 77 -15.47 -2.44 -11.52
C ASP A 77 -14.40 -1.73 -10.71
N THR A 78 -13.64 -0.83 -11.35
CA THR A 78 -12.66 0.02 -10.66
C THR A 78 -13.35 0.84 -9.58
N TYR A 79 -14.45 1.53 -9.90
CA TYR A 79 -15.17 2.33 -8.91
C TYR A 79 -15.65 1.50 -7.73
N TYR A 80 -16.18 0.31 -7.98
CA TYR A 80 -16.69 -0.57 -6.92
C TYR A 80 -15.56 -1.10 -6.03
N CYS A 81 -14.49 -1.64 -6.62
CA CYS A 81 -13.33 -2.12 -5.88
C CYS A 81 -12.61 -0.99 -5.13
N PHE A 82 -12.49 0.18 -5.76
CA PHE A 82 -11.94 1.38 -5.15
C PHE A 82 -12.76 1.83 -3.95
N GLN A 83 -14.09 1.84 -4.05
CA GLN A 83 -14.99 2.16 -2.95
C GLN A 83 -14.80 1.19 -1.77
N ILE A 84 -14.68 -0.11 -2.04
CA ILE A 84 -14.41 -1.12 -1.00
C ILE A 84 -13.08 -0.84 -0.33
N LEU A 85 -12.00 -0.74 -1.11
CA LEU A 85 -10.66 -0.50 -0.59
C LEU A 85 -10.62 0.78 0.24
N MET A 86 -11.13 1.88 -0.30
CA MET A 86 -11.23 3.15 0.41
C MET A 86 -12.08 3.04 1.66
N SER A 87 -13.14 2.24 1.71
CA SER A 87 -13.92 2.07 2.94
C SER A 87 -13.10 1.50 4.11
N GLU A 88 -12.01 0.80 3.80
CA GLU A 88 -11.13 0.14 4.75
C GLU A 88 -9.89 0.98 5.10
N ILE A 89 -9.41 1.81 4.16
CA ILE A 89 -8.25 2.69 4.37
C ILE A 89 -8.64 4.17 4.55
N LYS A 90 -9.92 4.55 4.45
CA LYS A 90 -10.38 5.94 4.59
C LYS A 90 -9.99 6.58 5.91
N ASP A 91 -9.84 5.80 6.98
CA ASP A 91 -9.40 6.32 8.27
C ASP A 91 -7.92 6.76 8.24
N ASN A 92 -7.16 6.36 7.21
CA ASN A 92 -5.83 6.90 6.90
C ASN A 92 -5.90 8.27 6.18
N PHE A 93 -6.99 8.55 5.46
CA PHE A 93 -7.18 9.75 4.64
C PHE A 93 -8.04 10.83 5.31
N ILE A 94 -9.01 10.41 6.13
CA ILE A 94 -9.91 11.28 6.86
C ILE A 94 -9.23 11.61 8.19
N LYS A 95 -8.57 12.79 8.25
CA LYS A 95 -7.92 13.47 9.42
C LYS A 95 -6.41 13.14 9.62
N MET A 96 -5.41 14.01 9.46
CA MET A 96 -5.30 15.47 9.30
C MET A 96 -6.13 16.34 10.28
N LEU A 97 -6.77 15.74 11.29
CA LEU A 97 -7.47 16.40 12.40
C LEU A 97 -7.20 15.57 13.67
N ASP A 98 -6.13 15.96 14.35
CA ASP A 98 -5.94 16.02 15.79
C ASP A 98 -6.59 14.96 16.73
N ASN A 99 -5.71 14.32 17.50
CA ASN A 99 -5.92 13.84 18.87
C ASN A 99 -6.92 12.69 19.12
N SER A 100 -7.23 11.83 18.14
CA SER A 100 -8.10 10.65 18.38
C SER A 100 -7.35 9.31 18.30
N ASN A 101 -7.73 8.36 19.18
CA ASN A 101 -7.19 7.00 19.31
C ASN A 101 -7.57 6.04 18.15
N CYS A 102 -7.86 6.57 16.97
CA CYS A 102 -8.20 5.81 15.77
C CYS A 102 -7.73 6.58 14.51
N GLY A 103 -7.03 5.90 13.59
CA GLY A 103 -6.54 6.50 12.33
C GLY A 103 -5.08 6.14 11.99
N ILE A 104 -4.48 6.89 11.06
CA ILE A 104 -3.10 6.67 10.60
C ILE A 104 -2.06 6.69 11.72
N SER A 105 -2.24 7.51 12.75
CA SER A 105 -1.36 7.56 13.93
C SER A 105 -1.36 6.25 14.71
N TRP A 106 -2.53 5.58 14.80
CA TRP A 106 -2.60 4.25 15.41
C TRP A 106 -1.87 3.23 14.54
N SER A 107 -2.08 3.23 13.22
CA SER A 107 -1.39 2.33 12.30
C SER A 107 0.13 2.53 12.33
N MET A 108 0.60 3.78 12.37
CA MET A 108 2.02 4.11 12.53
C MET A 108 2.57 3.63 13.87
N ASN A 109 1.83 3.80 14.97
CA ASN A 109 2.25 3.27 16.27
C ASN A 109 2.32 1.74 16.25
N GLN A 110 1.35 1.05 15.64
CA GLN A 110 1.41 -0.41 15.48
C GLN A 110 2.63 -0.83 14.66
N PHE A 111 2.93 -0.12 13.57
CA PHE A 111 4.14 -0.34 12.79
C PHE A 111 5.41 -0.16 13.64
N CYS A 112 5.48 0.87 14.47
CA CYS A 112 6.64 1.11 15.34
C CYS A 112 6.81 0.06 16.43
N GLU A 113 5.73 -0.38 17.06
CA GLU A 113 5.78 -1.48 18.03
C GLU A 113 6.18 -2.79 17.35
N LEU A 114 5.70 -3.04 16.13
CA LEU A 114 6.10 -4.19 15.33
C LEU A 114 7.61 -4.14 14.99
N LEU A 115 8.11 -2.97 14.57
CA LEU A 115 9.54 -2.75 14.30
C LEU A 115 10.37 -2.97 15.56
N ARG A 116 9.95 -2.42 16.69
CA ARG A 116 10.64 -2.58 17.98
C ARG A 116 10.69 -4.04 18.44
N GLY A 117 9.61 -4.78 18.24
CA GLY A 117 9.53 -6.19 18.57
C GLY A 117 10.34 -7.09 17.62
N PHE A 118 10.51 -6.66 16.37
CA PHE A 118 11.31 -7.34 15.37
C PHE A 118 12.80 -7.02 15.54
N ASP A 119 13.22 -5.78 15.29
CA ASP A 119 14.61 -5.32 15.40
C ASP A 119 14.73 -4.15 16.38
N VAL A 120 15.08 -4.49 17.62
CA VAL A 120 15.24 -3.52 18.70
C VAL A 120 16.43 -2.59 18.48
N GLU A 121 17.49 -3.06 17.81
CA GLU A 121 18.71 -2.28 17.57
C GLU A 121 18.41 -1.18 16.55
N LEU A 122 17.80 -1.56 15.42
CA LEU A 122 17.39 -0.61 14.39
C LEU A 122 16.37 0.40 14.91
N TYR A 123 15.41 -0.07 15.73
CA TYR A 123 14.44 0.80 16.37
C TYR A 123 15.11 1.84 17.28
N ASN A 124 16.02 1.40 18.15
CA ASN A 124 16.69 2.30 19.08
C ASN A 124 17.52 3.35 18.34
N HIS A 125 18.32 2.93 17.36
CA HIS A 125 19.13 3.86 16.58
C HIS A 125 18.28 4.93 15.87
N LEU A 126 17.25 4.52 15.12
CA LEU A 126 16.45 5.45 14.33
C LEU A 126 15.54 6.34 15.18
N VAL A 127 14.84 5.76 16.17
CA VAL A 127 13.77 6.46 16.89
C VAL A 127 14.28 7.10 18.18
N VAL A 128 15.16 6.42 18.92
CA VAL A 128 15.66 6.91 20.21
C VAL A 128 16.87 7.80 20.01
N ASP A 129 17.90 7.33 19.30
CA ASP A 129 19.17 8.04 19.17
C ASP A 129 19.08 9.18 18.15
N LEU A 130 18.58 8.88 16.94
CA LEU A 130 18.43 9.88 15.88
C LEU A 130 17.13 10.70 15.98
N CYS A 131 16.17 10.31 16.83
CA CYS A 131 14.88 11.00 16.99
C CYS A 131 14.07 11.14 15.67
N ILE A 132 14.24 10.20 14.73
CA ILE A 132 13.49 10.20 13.47
C ILE A 132 12.05 9.79 13.77
N LYS A 133 11.12 10.69 13.50
CA LYS A 133 9.70 10.41 13.68
C LYS A 133 9.17 9.54 12.52
N PRO A 134 8.48 8.42 12.81
CA PRO A 134 7.90 7.52 11.81
C PRO A 134 7.03 8.23 10.76
N GLN A 135 6.35 9.30 11.17
CA GLN A 135 5.54 10.16 10.31
C GLN A 135 6.30 10.75 9.10
N PHE A 136 7.63 10.87 9.15
CA PHE A 136 8.43 11.43 8.07
C PHE A 136 8.71 10.46 6.92
N PHE A 137 8.48 9.15 7.11
CA PHE A 137 8.69 8.13 6.09
C PHE A 137 7.49 7.17 5.98
N ALA A 138 7.05 6.57 7.09
CA ALA A 138 6.04 5.52 7.09
C ALA A 138 4.63 6.02 6.78
N PHE A 139 4.33 7.31 6.97
CA PHE A 139 3.02 7.87 6.64
C PHE A 139 2.67 7.63 5.18
N ARG A 140 3.59 7.94 4.26
CA ARG A 140 3.41 7.77 2.82
C ARG A 140 3.28 6.29 2.45
N TRP A 141 4.15 5.45 2.99
CA TRP A 141 4.15 4.00 2.78
C TRP A 141 2.80 3.37 3.12
N ILE A 142 2.27 3.70 4.31
CA ILE A 142 1.05 3.10 4.84
C ILE A 142 -0.20 3.70 4.17
N SER A 143 -0.25 5.03 4.00
CA SER A 143 -1.42 5.71 3.43
C SER A 143 -1.63 5.35 1.96
N LEU A 144 -0.56 5.15 1.18
CA LEU A 144 -0.63 4.86 -0.24
C LEU A 144 -0.39 3.37 -0.58
N LEU A 145 -0.35 2.48 0.42
CA LEU A 145 -0.10 1.04 0.21
C LEU A 145 1.15 0.80 -0.65
N LEU A 146 2.22 1.57 -0.38
CA LEU A 146 3.50 1.54 -1.09
C LEU A 146 3.45 1.89 -2.59
N SER A 147 2.33 2.43 -3.12
CA SER A 147 2.21 2.68 -4.56
C SER A 147 3.13 3.77 -5.13
N GLN A 148 3.79 4.55 -4.26
CA GLN A 148 4.82 5.52 -4.65
C GLN A 148 6.26 5.03 -4.41
N GLU A 149 6.46 3.84 -3.81
CA GLU A 149 7.80 3.28 -3.58
C GLU A 149 8.25 2.33 -4.67
N PHE A 150 7.30 1.84 -5.48
CA PHE A 150 7.54 0.76 -6.42
C PHE A 150 6.92 1.08 -7.79
N SER A 151 7.49 0.47 -8.82
CA SER A 151 6.92 0.43 -10.16
C SER A 151 5.51 -0.18 -10.17
N LEU A 152 4.66 0.20 -11.14
CA LEU A 152 3.29 -0.31 -11.23
C LEU A 152 3.21 -1.87 -11.24
N PRO A 153 4.04 -2.60 -12.00
CA PRO A 153 4.06 -4.07 -11.94
C PRO A 153 4.34 -4.62 -10.54
N ASP A 154 5.31 -4.04 -9.83
CA ASP A 154 5.67 -4.47 -8.48
C ASP A 154 4.58 -4.14 -7.46
N VAL A 155 3.93 -2.97 -7.60
CA VAL A 155 2.78 -2.57 -6.78
C VAL A 155 1.65 -3.60 -6.90
N ILE A 156 1.33 -4.06 -8.11
CA ILE A 156 0.30 -5.08 -8.34
C ILE A 156 0.66 -6.39 -7.61
N ILE A 157 1.91 -6.86 -7.71
CA ILE A 157 2.38 -8.08 -7.04
C ILE A 157 2.31 -7.94 -5.50
N ILE A 158 2.71 -6.78 -4.96
CA ILE A 158 2.61 -6.49 -3.53
C ILE A 158 1.13 -6.47 -3.10
N TRP A 159 0.27 -5.84 -3.89
CA TRP A 159 -1.16 -5.73 -3.60
C TRP A 159 -1.87 -7.08 -3.62
N ASP A 160 -1.53 -7.99 -4.53
CA ASP A 160 -2.03 -9.37 -4.52
C ASP A 160 -1.73 -10.05 -3.18
N SER A 161 -0.49 -9.90 -2.70
CA SER A 161 -0.07 -10.45 -1.41
C SER A 161 -0.80 -9.79 -0.24
N ILE A 162 -0.94 -8.46 -0.26
CA ILE A 162 -1.69 -7.71 0.76
C ILE A 162 -3.14 -8.16 0.79
N PHE A 163 -3.84 -8.20 -0.34
CA PHE A 163 -5.26 -8.52 -0.43
C PHE A 163 -5.56 -9.99 -0.14
N SER A 164 -4.61 -10.90 -0.36
CA SER A 164 -4.73 -12.30 0.06
C SER A 164 -4.64 -12.51 1.58
N SER A 165 -4.09 -11.54 2.32
CA SER A 165 -3.87 -11.67 3.76
C SER A 165 -5.15 -11.41 4.56
N GLU A 166 -5.41 -12.23 5.58
CA GLU A 166 -6.51 -12.00 6.53
C GLU A 166 -6.40 -10.65 7.25
N SER A 167 -5.17 -10.16 7.46
CA SER A 167 -4.89 -8.86 8.07
C SER A 167 -4.01 -8.03 7.14
N ARG A 168 -4.67 -7.35 6.20
CA ARG A 168 -4.05 -6.58 5.11
C ARG A 168 -3.10 -5.49 5.60
N ILE A 169 -3.54 -4.67 6.56
CA ILE A 169 -2.72 -3.58 7.13
C ILE A 169 -1.53 -4.13 7.94
N LYS A 170 -1.72 -5.22 8.68
CA LYS A 170 -0.62 -5.85 9.42
C LYS A 170 0.41 -6.45 8.47
N PHE A 171 -0.04 -7.06 7.37
CA PHE A 171 0.87 -7.57 6.35
C PHE A 171 1.64 -6.45 5.65
N LEU A 172 0.98 -5.32 5.35
CA LEU A 172 1.66 -4.11 4.86
C LEU A 172 2.78 -3.66 5.81
N HIS A 173 2.56 -3.70 7.14
CA HIS A 173 3.62 -3.37 8.10
C HIS A 173 4.81 -4.34 8.01
N PHE A 174 4.58 -5.64 7.79
CA PHE A 174 5.67 -6.59 7.57
C PHE A 174 6.45 -6.30 6.28
N VAL A 175 5.77 -5.88 5.21
CA VAL A 175 6.45 -5.43 3.97
C VAL A 175 7.31 -4.19 4.24
N CYS A 176 6.79 -3.20 4.96
CA CYS A 176 7.56 -2.02 5.35
C CYS A 176 8.80 -2.37 6.20
N ILE A 177 8.67 -3.30 7.16
CA ILE A 177 9.81 -3.76 7.95
C ILE A 177 10.82 -4.48 7.05
N ALA A 178 10.37 -5.35 6.14
CA ALA A 178 11.24 -6.03 5.20
C ALA A 178 12.02 -5.03 4.32
N MET A 179 11.42 -3.90 3.92
CA MET A 179 12.12 -2.83 3.21
C MET A 179 13.25 -2.22 4.05
N MET A 180 12.98 -1.93 5.34
CA MET A 180 13.98 -1.37 6.25
C MET A 180 15.11 -2.37 6.54
N GLU A 181 14.76 -3.64 6.76
CA GLU A 181 15.71 -4.72 7.04
C GLU A 181 16.72 -4.91 5.91
N ARG A 182 16.30 -4.72 4.65
CA ARG A 182 17.20 -4.82 3.50
C ARG A 182 18.26 -3.73 3.44
N GLU A 183 18.01 -2.58 4.05
CA GLU A 183 18.97 -1.47 4.16
C GLU A 183 19.51 -1.32 5.59
N ARG A 184 19.35 -2.34 6.43
CA ARG A 184 19.68 -2.31 7.86
C ARG A 184 21.08 -1.81 8.14
N GLU A 185 22.08 -2.32 7.42
CA GLU A 185 23.49 -1.94 7.63
C GLU A 185 23.74 -0.46 7.32
N GLU A 186 23.13 0.07 6.26
CA GLU A 186 23.24 1.49 5.92
C GLU A 186 22.50 2.38 6.92
N LEU A 187 21.34 1.93 7.41
CA LEU A 187 20.56 2.64 8.42
C LEU A 187 21.28 2.69 9.77
N LEU A 188 21.91 1.60 10.22
CA LEU A 188 22.64 1.56 11.49
C LEU A 188 23.93 2.38 11.46
N ASN A 189 24.61 2.44 10.32
CA ASN A 189 25.84 3.22 10.16
C ASN A 189 25.60 4.69 9.80
N GLY A 190 24.37 5.05 9.42
CA GLY A 190 24.00 6.38 8.97
C GLY A 190 23.71 7.37 10.09
N ASP A 191 23.82 8.66 9.78
CA ASP A 191 23.36 9.78 10.62
C ASP A 191 21.90 10.15 10.31
N PHE A 192 21.34 11.12 11.05
CA PHE A 192 19.94 11.55 10.90
C PHE A 192 19.57 11.85 9.44
N SER A 193 20.39 12.66 8.75
CA SER A 193 20.11 13.10 7.39
C SER A 193 20.25 11.97 6.37
N SER A 194 21.25 11.10 6.51
CA SER A 194 21.46 9.98 5.60
C SER A 194 20.36 8.93 5.76
N CYS A 195 20.00 8.58 7.00
CA CYS A 195 18.92 7.63 7.30
C CYS A 195 17.58 8.16 6.80
N LEU A 196 17.25 9.43 7.06
CA LEU A 196 15.99 10.00 6.61
C LEU A 196 15.89 10.03 5.08
N ARG A 197 16.98 10.40 4.38
CA ARG A 197 17.02 10.39 2.92
C ARG A 197 16.84 8.99 2.35
N LEU A 198 17.48 7.99 2.96
CA LEU A 198 17.38 6.58 2.57
C LEU A 198 15.96 6.05 2.80
N LEU A 199 15.37 6.31 3.97
CA LEU A 199 13.97 5.94 4.27
C LEU A 199 12.96 6.67 3.37
N GLN A 200 13.26 7.88 2.90
CA GLN A 200 12.38 8.57 1.96
C GLN A 200 12.54 8.08 0.52
N ASN A 201 13.66 7.45 0.17
CA ASN A 201 13.96 6.94 -1.17
C ASN A 201 14.72 5.62 -1.07
N ILE A 202 14.02 4.55 -0.67
CA ILE A 202 14.62 3.22 -0.61
C ILE A 202 14.84 2.73 -2.04
N PRO A 203 16.04 2.23 -2.40
CA PRO A 203 16.29 1.73 -3.74
C PRO A 203 15.36 0.54 -4.05
N GLU A 204 14.73 0.58 -5.22
CA GLU A 204 13.94 -0.54 -5.71
C GLU A 204 14.81 -1.78 -5.84
N LYS A 205 14.34 -2.88 -5.24
CA LYS A 205 14.99 -4.19 -5.28
C LYS A 205 13.94 -5.25 -5.59
N ASN A 206 14.37 -6.46 -5.93
CA ASN A 206 13.48 -7.56 -6.33
C ASN A 206 12.28 -7.73 -5.36
N VAL A 207 11.07 -7.54 -5.89
CA VAL A 207 9.80 -7.58 -5.15
C VAL A 207 9.50 -8.96 -4.59
N TYR A 208 9.86 -10.03 -5.30
CA TYR A 208 9.64 -11.41 -4.84
C TYR A 208 10.50 -11.74 -3.63
N GLU A 209 11.76 -11.28 -3.63
CA GLU A 209 12.63 -11.42 -2.46
C GLU A 209 12.11 -10.60 -1.27
N LEU A 210 11.64 -9.37 -1.53
CA LEU A 210 11.04 -8.52 -0.51
C LEU A 210 9.83 -9.21 0.14
N LEU A 211 8.90 -9.72 -0.66
CA LEU A 211 7.72 -10.41 -0.17
C LEU A 211 8.08 -11.70 0.56
N ARG A 212 9.07 -12.45 0.08
CA ARG A 212 9.58 -13.63 0.79
C ARG A 212 10.06 -13.27 2.19
N VAL A 213 10.88 -12.22 2.32
CA VAL A 213 11.32 -11.72 3.64
C VAL A 213 10.12 -11.30 4.49
N ALA A 214 9.16 -10.55 3.92
CA ALA A 214 7.96 -10.14 4.65
C ALA A 214 7.13 -11.33 5.17
N PHE A 215 6.99 -12.41 4.39
CA PHE A 215 6.35 -13.65 4.80
C PHE A 215 7.15 -14.37 5.90
N ASP A 216 8.47 -14.45 5.75
CA ASP A 216 9.34 -15.05 6.77
C ASP A 216 9.27 -14.29 8.10
N ILE A 217 9.18 -12.95 8.06
CA ILE A 217 9.01 -12.10 9.25
C ILE A 217 7.64 -12.36 9.88
N ARG A 218 6.56 -12.37 9.07
CA ARG A 218 5.19 -12.64 9.54
C ARG A 218 5.10 -13.97 10.27
N ASP A 219 5.72 -15.01 9.71
CA ASP A 219 5.66 -16.38 10.22
C ASP A 219 6.66 -16.62 11.36
N GLY A 220 7.52 -15.64 11.68
CA GLY A 220 8.55 -15.74 12.72
C GLY A 220 9.72 -16.64 12.34
N ASN A 221 9.89 -16.91 11.04
CA ASN A 221 10.96 -17.74 10.49
C ASN A 221 12.21 -16.92 10.14
N TYR A 222 12.06 -15.61 10.01
CA TYR A 222 13.18 -14.73 9.69
C TYR A 222 14.16 -14.64 10.87
N LYS A 223 15.46 -14.82 10.58
CA LYS A 223 16.53 -14.69 11.55
C LYS A 223 17.27 -13.39 11.28
N LEU A 224 17.23 -12.47 12.24
CA LEU A 224 18.00 -11.24 12.17
C LEU A 224 19.50 -11.56 12.04
N PRO A 225 20.24 -10.81 11.21
CA PRO A 225 21.69 -10.84 11.22
C PRO A 225 22.17 -10.55 12.65
N LEU A 226 22.88 -11.49 13.26
CA LEU A 226 23.34 -11.40 14.65
C LEU A 226 24.12 -10.09 14.84
N SER A 227 23.61 -9.20 15.68
CA SER A 227 24.42 -8.12 16.24
C SER A 227 25.37 -8.73 17.27
N ASN A 228 26.60 -8.22 17.33
CA ASN A 228 27.61 -8.69 18.27
C ASN A 228 27.29 -8.25 19.71
N SER A 229 26.24 -8.82 20.31
CA SER A 229 25.99 -8.77 21.76
C SER A 229 25.04 -9.89 22.20
N VAL A 230 25.67 -10.93 22.75
CA VAL A 230 25.22 -11.88 23.79
C VAL A 230 23.70 -12.06 24.01
N ASP A 231 23.24 -13.27 23.64
CA ASP A 231 22.27 -14.16 24.31
C ASP A 231 20.97 -13.57 24.91
N ASP A 232 19.81 -13.94 24.35
CA ASP A 232 18.76 -14.65 25.11
C ASP A 232 17.64 -15.15 24.19
N GLY A 233 17.39 -16.46 24.27
CA GLY A 233 16.03 -17.01 24.30
C GLY A 233 15.18 -16.82 23.04
N SER A 234 15.10 -17.89 22.26
CA SER A 234 14.03 -18.16 21.30
C SER A 234 12.64 -17.73 21.81
N ARG A 235 12.21 -16.50 21.49
CA ARG A 235 10.84 -16.04 21.72
C ARG A 235 10.01 -16.46 20.53
N LYS A 236 9.32 -17.59 20.66
CA LYS A 236 8.17 -17.90 19.81
C LYS A 236 7.16 -16.77 19.95
N PHE A 237 7.04 -15.94 18.92
CA PHE A 237 5.97 -14.96 18.81
C PHE A 237 4.63 -15.69 18.65
N LYS A 238 3.82 -15.70 19.70
CA LYS A 238 2.38 -15.97 19.60
C LYS A 238 1.67 -14.62 19.69
N PHE A 239 1.01 -14.23 18.62
CA PHE A 239 0.14 -13.04 18.62
C PHE A 239 -1.29 -13.47 18.34
N ASP A 240 -2.17 -13.22 19.32
CA ASP A 240 -3.57 -13.61 19.27
C ASP A 240 -4.34 -12.65 18.34
N SER A 241 -4.69 -13.13 17.15
CA SER A 241 -5.54 -12.42 16.19
C SER A 241 -6.92 -13.03 16.19
N ALA A 242 -7.78 -12.56 17.09
CA ALA A 242 -9.20 -12.89 17.05
C ALA A 242 -10.05 -11.63 17.15
N ASN A 243 -10.98 -11.54 16.20
CA ASN A 243 -12.16 -10.67 16.17
C ASN A 243 -11.95 -9.21 15.82
N ARG A 244 -12.25 -8.88 14.54
CA ARG A 244 -13.31 -7.91 14.16
C ARG A 244 -13.51 -7.66 12.66
N PHE A 245 -12.91 -8.42 11.75
CA PHE A 245 -12.98 -8.09 10.31
C PHE A 245 -13.95 -8.93 9.47
N ALA A 246 -14.27 -10.17 9.88
CA ALA A 246 -15.32 -10.97 9.22
C ALA A 246 -16.72 -10.32 9.29
N ALA A 247 -16.96 -9.43 10.26
CA ALA A 247 -18.24 -8.74 10.42
C ALA A 247 -18.46 -7.62 9.39
N ALA A 248 -17.39 -7.02 8.84
CA ALA A 248 -17.52 -5.94 7.85
C ALA A 248 -17.98 -6.50 6.49
N PHE A 249 -17.47 -7.67 6.10
CA PHE A 249 -17.86 -8.35 4.86
C PHE A 249 -19.32 -8.83 4.90
N ALA A 250 -19.75 -9.42 6.02
CA ALA A 250 -21.14 -9.89 6.20
C ALA A 250 -22.16 -8.74 6.28
N ASN A 251 -21.78 -7.58 6.84
CA ASN A 251 -22.68 -6.43 6.94
C ASN A 251 -22.81 -5.67 5.61
N SER A 252 -21.77 -5.65 4.76
CA SER A 252 -21.87 -5.06 3.42
C SER A 252 -22.80 -5.86 2.50
N PHE A 253 -22.73 -7.20 2.56
CA PHE A 253 -23.65 -8.10 1.83
C PHE A 253 -25.11 -8.05 2.35
N ARG A 254 -25.32 -7.88 3.67
CA ARG A 254 -26.67 -7.73 4.25
C ARG A 254 -27.36 -6.42 3.90
N ASN A 255 -26.58 -5.35 3.67
CA ASN A 255 -27.12 -4.06 3.30
C ASN A 255 -27.43 -3.95 1.80
N LEU A 256 -26.82 -4.80 0.97
CA LEU A 256 -27.09 -4.89 -0.47
C LEU A 256 -28.27 -5.82 -0.83
N THR A 257 -28.62 -6.76 0.04
CA THR A 257 -29.77 -7.69 -0.16
C THR A 257 -31.09 -7.18 0.40
N LYS A 258 -31.14 -5.95 0.93
CA LYS A 258 -32.32 -5.33 1.55
C LYS A 258 -32.88 -4.11 0.80
N LYS A 259 -32.57 -3.94 -0.48
CA LYS A 259 -33.27 -3.01 -1.37
C LYS A 259 -33.81 -3.74 -2.57
#